data_AF-A0A0M3JAD3-F1
#
_entry.id   AF-A0A0M3JAD3-F1
#
_cell.length_a   1.000
_cell.length_b   1.000
_cell.length_c   1.000
_cell.angle_alpha   90.00
_cell.angle_beta   90.00
_cell.angle_gamma   90.00
#
_symmetry.space_group_name_H-M   'P 1'
#
loop_
_entity.id
_entity.type
_entity.pdbx_description
1 polymer ?
#
loop_
_entity_poly.entity_id
_entity_poly.type
_entity_poly.pdbx_seq_one_letter_code
_entity_poly.pdbx_strand_id
1 'polypeptide(L)'
;MSALDSNSELTELGRIIARLPIDPIVGKTLILATAFGVGDTMSTLAAATSFNTPFVSRDRMSSKLTRQQRSFSGNRFSDHVALICLFNQWKTVVSRGPNVERNFIDRFSVNSAVLNMTADAKRQLIEVLMGSGFAESLFSPVYVSNSEPDPDLDLIISLLVYGLFSDFFCVTFAIYSLKQLTHSWVITIGERLFLNAPGGFK
;
A
#
# COMPACT_ATOMS: atom_id res chain seq x y z
N MET A 1 -6.03 -2.51 18.88
CA MET A 1 -5.37 -3.58 18.11
C MET A 1 -5.65 -4.94 18.74
N SER A 2 -6.28 -5.87 18.00
CA SER A 2 -6.52 -7.26 18.46
C SER A 2 -5.34 -8.18 18.11
N ALA A 3 -4.13 -7.82 18.56
CA ALA A 3 -2.93 -8.64 18.33
C ALA A 3 -2.90 -9.89 19.24
N LEU A 4 -3.54 -9.78 20.40
CA LEU A 4 -3.72 -10.84 21.38
C LEU A 4 -5.14 -11.39 21.31
N ASP A 5 -5.29 -12.69 21.46
CA ASP A 5 -6.60 -13.34 21.62
C ASP A 5 -7.13 -13.17 23.05
N SER A 6 -8.32 -13.71 23.33
CA SER A 6 -8.94 -13.66 24.68
C SER A 6 -8.11 -14.36 25.77
N ASN A 7 -7.12 -15.16 25.39
CA ASN A 7 -6.21 -15.86 26.28
C ASN A 7 -4.84 -15.16 26.40
N SER A 8 -4.71 -13.94 25.86
CA SER A 8 -3.45 -13.18 25.81
C SER A 8 -2.34 -13.85 24.98
N GLU A 9 -2.69 -14.75 24.05
CA GLU A 9 -1.75 -15.35 23.11
C GLU A 9 -1.73 -14.59 21.78
N LEU A 10 -0.58 -14.60 21.10
CA LEU A 10 -0.45 -13.94 19.80
C LEU A 10 -1.32 -14.65 18.76
N THR A 11 -2.30 -13.92 18.20
CA THR A 11 -3.07 -14.37 17.05
C THR A 11 -2.14 -14.67 15.86
N GLU A 12 -2.55 -15.52 14.91
CA GLU A 12 -1.78 -15.76 13.68
C GLU A 12 -1.47 -14.46 12.93
N LEU A 13 -2.44 -13.55 12.88
CA LEU A 13 -2.26 -12.20 12.35
C LEU A 13 -1.19 -11.42 13.14
N GLY A 14 -1.25 -11.47 14.47
CA GLY A 14 -0.26 -10.87 15.36
C GLY A 14 1.15 -11.42 15.12
N ARG A 15 1.29 -12.72 14.83
CA ARG A 15 2.59 -13.34 14.52
C ARG A 15 3.19 -12.82 13.23
N ILE A 16 2.35 -12.62 12.21
CA ILE A 16 2.78 -12.04 10.93
C ILE A 16 3.18 -10.58 11.11
N ILE A 17 2.34 -9.79 11.79
CA ILE A 17 2.62 -8.38 12.07
C ILE A 17 3.92 -8.22 12.87
N ALA A 18 4.18 -9.08 13.85
CA ALA A 18 5.41 -9.07 14.64
C ALA A 18 6.70 -9.33 13.82
N ARG A 19 6.58 -9.91 12.62
CA ARG A 19 7.71 -10.14 11.69
C ARG A 19 7.92 -8.98 10.70
N LEU A 20 6.95 -8.10 10.54
CA LEU A 20 7.03 -7.00 9.59
C LEU A 20 7.82 -5.82 10.19
N PRO A 21 8.82 -5.25 9.47
CA PRO A 21 9.62 -4.13 9.96
C PRO A 21 8.90 -2.77 9.77
N ILE A 22 7.61 -2.70 10.09
CA ILE A 22 6.76 -1.51 9.94
C ILE A 22 5.83 -1.35 11.13
N ASP A 23 5.18 -0.19 11.23
CA ASP A 23 4.18 0.06 12.26
C ASP A 23 3.06 -1.01 12.20
N PRO A 24 2.67 -1.61 13.34
CA PRO A 24 1.62 -2.63 13.37
C PRO A 24 0.27 -2.18 12.79
N ILE A 25 -0.07 -0.88 12.83
CA ILE A 25 -1.25 -0.30 12.18
C ILE A 25 -1.17 -0.50 10.67
N VAL A 26 -0.04 -0.11 10.09
CA VAL A 26 0.23 -0.22 8.65
C VAL A 26 0.33 -1.69 8.26
N GLY A 27 0.99 -2.52 9.06
CA GLY A 27 1.11 -3.96 8.85
C GLY A 27 -0.24 -4.68 8.81
N LYS A 28 -1.15 -4.39 9.74
CA LYS A 28 -2.52 -4.93 9.72
C LYS A 28 -3.26 -4.52 8.44
N THR A 29 -3.15 -3.26 8.05
CA THR A 29 -3.81 -2.71 6.87
C THR A 29 -3.26 -3.33 5.59
N LEU A 30 -1.95 -3.58 5.53
CA LEU A 30 -1.28 -4.27 4.43
C LEU A 30 -1.78 -5.71 4.26
N ILE A 31 -1.90 -6.45 5.36
CA ILE A 31 -2.43 -7.83 5.32
C ILE A 31 -3.88 -7.82 4.80
N LEU A 32 -4.71 -6.89 5.29
CA LEU A 32 -6.08 -6.73 4.85
C LEU A 32 -6.16 -6.36 3.35
N ALA A 33 -5.34 -5.42 2.88
CA ALA A 33 -5.24 -5.03 1.48
C ALA A 33 -4.83 -6.20 0.57
N THR A 34 -3.95 -7.07 1.04
CA THR A 34 -3.52 -8.28 0.33
C THR A 34 -4.68 -9.24 0.12
N ALA A 35 -5.54 -9.40 1.13
CA ALA A 35 -6.76 -10.22 1.00
C ALA A 35 -7.78 -9.64 -0.01
N PHE A 36 -7.77 -8.32 -0.23
CA PHE A 36 -8.60 -7.66 -1.23
C PHE A 36 -7.94 -7.52 -2.61
N GLY A 37 -6.75 -8.09 -2.83
CA GLY A 37 -6.09 -8.07 -4.14
C GLY A 37 -5.34 -6.77 -4.48
N VAL A 38 -5.21 -5.83 -3.54
CA VAL A 38 -4.44 -4.57 -3.69
C VAL A 38 -3.15 -4.59 -2.87
N GLY A 39 -2.59 -5.78 -2.64
CA GLY A 39 -1.41 -6.02 -1.81
C GLY A 39 -0.14 -5.36 -2.34
N ASP A 40 0.09 -5.36 -3.66
CA ASP A 40 1.27 -4.74 -4.27
C ASP A 40 1.33 -3.21 -4.05
N THR A 41 0.22 -2.54 -4.34
CA THR A 41 0.11 -1.09 -4.17
C THR A 41 0.16 -0.70 -2.71
N MET A 42 -0.49 -1.47 -1.82
CA MET A 42 -0.42 -1.22 -0.39
C MET A 42 0.99 -1.50 0.17
N SER A 43 1.71 -2.49 -0.34
CA SER A 43 3.12 -2.74 0.04
C SER A 43 4.01 -1.57 -0.35
N THR A 44 3.77 -0.99 -1.53
CA THR A 44 4.46 0.23 -2.00
C THR A 44 4.23 1.38 -1.04
N LEU A 45 2.98 1.59 -0.64
CA LEU A 45 2.64 2.68 0.25
C LEU A 45 3.18 2.47 1.67
N ALA A 46 3.07 1.25 2.21
CA ALA A 46 3.62 0.89 3.52
C ALA A 46 5.14 1.08 3.58
N ALA A 47 5.85 0.71 2.51
CA ALA A 47 7.28 0.99 2.37
C ALA A 47 7.54 2.51 2.31
N ALA A 48 6.76 3.25 1.50
CA ALA A 48 6.93 4.69 1.34
C ALA A 48 6.68 5.48 2.62
N THR A 49 5.73 5.05 3.47
CA THR A 49 5.46 5.69 4.77
C THR A 49 6.54 5.44 5.81
N SER A 50 7.43 4.46 5.57
CA SER A 50 8.54 4.14 6.48
C SER A 50 9.76 5.04 6.25
N PHE A 51 9.76 5.84 5.17
CA PHE A 51 10.85 6.75 4.81
C PHE A 51 10.35 8.19 4.69
N ASN A 52 11.30 9.12 4.61
CA ASN A 52 11.00 10.51 4.27
C ASN A 52 10.40 10.61 2.86
N THR A 53 9.61 11.65 2.63
CA THR A 53 9.03 11.91 1.30
C THR A 53 10.13 12.03 0.22
N PRO A 54 9.98 11.37 -0.94
CA PRO A 54 10.94 11.44 -2.04
C PRO A 54 10.91 12.81 -2.75
N PHE A 55 9.89 13.64 -2.51
CA PHE A 55 9.79 14.96 -3.13
C PHE A 55 10.78 15.94 -2.50
N VAL A 56 11.65 16.51 -3.33
CA VAL A 56 12.61 17.54 -2.91
C VAL A 56 12.12 18.90 -3.42
N SER A 57 12.00 19.87 -2.50
CA SER A 57 11.75 21.26 -2.89
C SER A 57 12.97 21.84 -3.59
N ARG A 58 12.79 22.41 -4.78
CA ARG A 58 13.86 23.10 -5.52
C ARG A 58 14.33 24.38 -4.83
N ASP A 59 13.44 25.02 -4.09
CA ASP A 59 13.74 26.23 -3.34
C ASP A 59 13.92 25.88 -1.86
N ARG A 60 15.12 26.08 -1.34
CA ARG A 60 15.46 25.81 0.07
C ARG A 60 14.70 26.73 1.03
N MET A 61 14.18 27.86 0.55
CA MET A 61 13.36 28.81 1.32
C MET A 61 11.85 28.55 1.21
N SER A 62 11.41 27.68 0.30
CA SER A 62 9.99 27.40 0.06
C SER A 62 9.69 25.91 0.21
N SER A 63 8.84 25.57 1.18
CA SER A 63 8.30 24.22 1.36
C SER A 63 7.29 23.81 0.27
N LYS A 64 7.07 24.65 -0.76
CA LYS A 64 6.05 24.40 -1.78
C LYS A 64 6.57 23.46 -2.86
N LEU A 65 5.92 22.31 -2.98
CA LEU A 65 6.08 21.40 -4.10
C LEU A 65 5.75 22.11 -5.43
N THR A 66 6.51 21.77 -6.46
CA THR A 66 6.30 22.28 -7.81
C THR A 66 5.00 21.77 -8.42
N ARG A 67 4.45 22.47 -9.42
CA ARG A 67 3.22 22.04 -10.13
C ARG A 67 3.33 20.62 -10.69
N GLN A 68 4.52 20.23 -11.14
CA GLN A 68 4.80 18.88 -11.66
C GLN A 68 4.82 17.80 -10.58
N GLN A 69 5.22 18.15 -9.35
CA GLN A 69 5.12 17.22 -8.22
C GLN A 69 3.66 17.09 -7.76
N ARG A 70 2.91 18.20 -7.74
CA ARG A 70 1.47 18.18 -7.40
C ARG A 70 0.62 17.41 -8.40
N SER A 71 1.04 17.30 -9.66
CA SER A 71 0.28 16.51 -10.65
C SER A 71 0.23 15.02 -10.33
N PHE A 72 1.13 14.49 -9.48
CA PHE A 72 1.03 13.10 -9.03
C PHE A 72 -0.21 12.84 -8.17
N SER A 73 -0.72 13.84 -7.45
CA SER A 73 -1.97 13.72 -6.67
C SER A 73 -3.23 13.68 -7.55
N GLY A 74 -3.12 14.10 -8.82
CA GLY A 74 -4.24 14.16 -9.77
C GLY A 74 -5.46 14.90 -9.21
N ASN A 75 -6.65 14.34 -9.43
CA ASN A 75 -7.92 14.85 -8.91
C ASN A 75 -8.26 14.30 -7.51
N ARG A 76 -7.41 13.45 -6.93
CA ARG A 76 -7.63 12.82 -5.62
C ARG A 76 -7.11 13.67 -4.45
N PHE A 77 -6.24 14.64 -4.74
CA PHE A 77 -5.67 15.57 -3.74
C PHE A 77 -5.09 14.89 -2.48
N SER A 78 -4.50 13.70 -2.64
CA SER A 78 -3.92 12.90 -1.54
C SER A 78 -2.42 12.70 -1.74
N ASP A 79 -1.65 12.88 -0.66
CA ASP A 79 -0.19 12.69 -0.66
C ASP A 79 0.16 11.20 -0.81
N HIS A 80 -0.61 10.30 -0.20
CA HIS A 80 -0.43 8.85 -0.36
C HIS A 80 -0.65 8.41 -1.81
N VAL A 81 -1.65 8.98 -2.49
CA VAL A 81 -1.88 8.74 -3.92
C VAL A 81 -0.72 9.27 -4.74
N ALA A 82 -0.20 10.45 -4.41
CA ALA A 82 0.96 11.02 -5.10
C ALA A 82 2.19 10.13 -5.00
N LEU A 83 2.45 9.54 -3.82
CA LEU A 83 3.56 8.59 -3.60
C LEU A 83 3.40 7.33 -4.47
N ILE A 84 2.20 6.74 -4.50
CA ILE A 84 1.92 5.55 -5.32
C ILE A 84 2.14 5.88 -6.80
N CYS A 85 1.57 6.97 -7.30
CA CYS A 85 1.68 7.36 -8.70
C CYS A 85 3.13 7.70 -9.08
N LEU A 86 3.88 8.36 -8.19
CA LEU A 86 5.30 8.64 -8.38
C LEU A 86 6.09 7.33 -8.50
N PHE A 87 5.90 6.40 -7.57
CA PHE A 87 6.63 5.14 -7.55
C PHE A 87 6.32 4.28 -8.79
N ASN A 88 5.04 4.18 -9.18
CA ASN A 88 4.64 3.45 -10.38
C ASN A 88 5.28 4.04 -11.64
N GLN A 89 5.28 5.37 -11.79
CA GLN A 89 5.94 6.02 -12.92
C GLN A 89 7.46 5.81 -12.89
N TRP A 90 8.11 5.97 -11.74
CA TRP A 90 9.54 5.76 -11.59
C TRP A 90 9.93 4.32 -11.95
N LYS A 91 9.17 3.31 -11.53
CA LYS A 91 9.38 1.90 -11.90
C LYS A 91 9.37 1.68 -13.42
N THR A 92 8.46 2.33 -14.14
CA THR A 92 8.43 2.24 -15.62
C THR A 92 9.58 2.98 -16.30
N VAL A 93 10.19 3.95 -15.63
CA VAL A 93 11.31 4.73 -16.14
C VAL A 93 12.63 3.99 -15.92
N VAL A 94 12.81 3.40 -14.74
CA VAL A 94 14.00 2.59 -14.40
C VAL A 94 14.18 1.44 -15.39
N SER A 95 13.08 0.79 -15.81
CA SER A 95 13.15 -0.29 -16.81
C SER A 95 13.57 0.17 -18.21
N ARG A 96 13.51 1.48 -18.51
CA ARG A 96 13.94 2.06 -19.79
C ARG A 96 15.41 2.46 -19.81
N GLY A 97 16.09 2.41 -18.67
CA GLY A 97 17.53 2.65 -18.55
C GLY A 97 17.91 3.93 -17.78
N PRO A 98 19.19 4.04 -17.38
CA PRO A 98 19.67 5.02 -16.40
C PRO A 98 19.58 6.48 -16.87
N ASN A 99 19.72 6.73 -18.18
CA ASN A 99 19.60 8.08 -18.73
C ASN A 99 18.16 8.62 -18.62
N VAL A 100 17.16 7.76 -18.78
CA VAL A 100 15.75 8.14 -18.66
C VAL A 100 15.40 8.39 -17.20
N GLU A 101 15.93 7.58 -16.28
CA GLU A 101 15.79 7.80 -14.84
C GLU A 101 16.37 9.14 -14.40
N ARG A 102 17.59 9.47 -14.84
CA ARG A 102 18.22 10.75 -14.51
C ARG A 102 17.36 11.94 -14.96
N ASN A 103 16.85 11.89 -16.19
CA ASN A 103 15.96 12.93 -16.71
C ASN A 103 14.65 13.03 -15.90
N PHE A 104 14.11 11.91 -15.41
CA PHE A 104 12.93 11.89 -14.55
C PHE A 104 13.20 12.53 -13.18
N ILE A 105 14.32 12.16 -12.56
CA ILE A 105 14.77 12.72 -11.28
C ILE A 105 14.93 14.23 -11.37
N ASP A 106 15.61 14.71 -12.41
CA ASP A 106 15.87 16.15 -12.61
C ASP A 106 14.56 16.91 -12.88
N ARG A 107 13.66 16.34 -13.68
CA ARG A 107 12.36 16.93 -14.02
C ARG A 107 11.48 17.12 -12.78
N PHE A 108 11.28 16.04 -12.03
CA PHE A 108 10.36 16.03 -10.88
C PHE A 108 11.02 16.39 -9.56
N SER A 109 12.34 16.59 -9.54
CA SER A 109 13.13 16.91 -8.34
C SER A 109 12.82 15.91 -7.22
N VAL A 110 13.11 14.63 -7.49
CA VAL A 110 12.84 13.52 -6.57
C VAL A 110 14.14 12.85 -6.12
N ASN A 111 14.15 12.32 -4.90
CA ASN A 111 15.31 11.63 -4.36
C ASN A 111 15.34 10.16 -4.80
N SER A 112 16.26 9.81 -5.70
CA SER A 112 16.45 8.43 -6.17
C SER A 112 16.82 7.46 -5.04
N ALA A 113 17.57 7.90 -4.04
CA ALA A 113 17.94 7.02 -2.93
C ALA A 113 16.71 6.58 -2.13
N VAL A 114 15.78 7.51 -1.87
CA VAL A 114 14.51 7.20 -1.18
C VAL A 114 13.65 6.25 -2.01
N LEU A 115 13.58 6.44 -3.33
CA LEU A 115 12.83 5.55 -4.22
C LEU A 115 13.40 4.13 -4.25
N ASN A 116 14.73 4.00 -4.30
CA ASN A 116 15.40 2.70 -4.22
C ASN A 116 15.18 2.03 -2.85
N MET A 117 15.36 2.75 -1.75
CA MET A 117 15.07 2.26 -0.40
C MET A 117 13.61 1.79 -0.26
N THR A 118 12.67 2.53 -0.87
CA THR A 118 11.25 2.17 -0.90
C THR A 118 11.03 0.87 -1.68
N ALA A 119 11.71 0.68 -2.81
CA ALA A 119 11.62 -0.54 -3.61
C ALA A 119 12.18 -1.76 -2.84
N ASP A 120 13.30 -1.59 -2.15
CA ASP A 120 13.90 -2.63 -1.32
C ASP A 120 13.01 -3.01 -0.14
N ALA A 121 12.46 -2.02 0.56
CA ALA A 121 11.54 -2.26 1.66
C ALA A 121 10.24 -2.93 1.18
N LYS A 122 9.68 -2.50 0.04
CA LYS A 122 8.52 -3.15 -0.59
C LYS A 122 8.80 -4.64 -0.83
N ARG A 123 9.96 -4.97 -1.39
CA ARG A 123 10.36 -6.36 -1.65
C ARG A 123 10.44 -7.16 -0.34
N GLN A 124 11.06 -6.61 0.70
CA GLN A 124 11.16 -7.26 2.00
C GLN A 124 9.79 -7.52 2.63
N LEU A 125 8.85 -6.56 2.53
CA LEU A 125 7.49 -6.73 3.02
C LEU A 125 6.77 -7.88 2.31
N ILE A 126 6.87 -7.94 0.98
CA ILE A 126 6.28 -9.00 0.17
C ILE A 126 6.90 -10.36 0.54
N GLU A 127 8.22 -10.44 0.70
CA GLU A 127 8.92 -11.68 1.10
C GLU A 127 8.45 -12.20 2.46
N VAL A 128 8.27 -11.33 3.46
CA VAL A 128 7.74 -11.72 4.78
C VAL A 128 6.31 -12.22 4.68
N LEU A 129 5.47 -11.59 3.86
CA LEU A 129 4.09 -12.03 3.64
C LEU A 129 4.05 -13.38 2.89
N MET A 130 4.83 -13.56 1.84
CA MET A 130 4.94 -14.83 1.14
C MET A 130 5.44 -15.96 2.07
N GLY A 131 6.45 -15.67 2.90
CA GLY A 131 6.94 -16.59 3.93
C GLY A 131 5.93 -16.90 5.04
N SER A 132 4.83 -16.15 5.11
CA SER A 132 3.71 -16.36 6.04
C SER A 132 2.52 -17.09 5.40
N GLY A 133 2.61 -17.47 4.12
CA GLY A 133 1.60 -18.26 3.41
C GLY A 133 0.75 -17.50 2.38
N PHE A 134 1.02 -16.22 2.11
CA PHE A 134 0.34 -15.49 1.04
C PHE A 134 0.88 -15.89 -0.34
N ALA A 135 -0.02 -16.12 -1.30
CA ALA A 135 0.36 -16.47 -2.67
C ALA A 135 0.97 -15.28 -3.43
N GLU A 136 1.94 -15.55 -4.30
CA GLU A 136 2.60 -14.52 -5.13
C GLU A 136 1.62 -13.74 -6.02
N SER A 137 0.56 -14.40 -6.49
CA SER A 137 -0.47 -13.78 -7.33
C SER A 137 -1.21 -12.61 -6.66
N LEU A 138 -1.19 -12.53 -5.32
CA LEU A 138 -1.78 -11.43 -4.55
C LEU A 138 -0.94 -10.13 -4.60
N PHE A 139 0.29 -10.23 -5.10
CA PHE A 139 1.22 -9.10 -5.25
C PHE A 139 1.44 -8.71 -6.72
N SER A 140 0.46 -9.00 -7.59
CA SER A 140 0.49 -8.52 -8.96
C SER A 140 0.44 -6.98 -8.99
N PRO A 141 1.30 -6.30 -9.79
CA PRO A 141 1.31 -4.85 -9.86
C PRO A 141 -0.01 -4.31 -10.39
N VAL A 142 -0.65 -3.44 -9.60
CA VAL A 142 -1.89 -2.75 -9.97
C VAL A 142 -1.56 -1.33 -10.41
N TYR A 143 -1.94 -0.99 -11.64
CA TYR A 143 -1.78 0.36 -12.17
C TYR A 143 -3.00 1.20 -11.78
N VAL A 144 -2.80 2.10 -10.82
CA VAL A 144 -3.84 3.04 -10.39
C VAL A 144 -3.85 4.32 -11.23
N SER A 145 -5.04 4.77 -11.59
CA SER A 145 -5.26 6.08 -12.23
C SER A 145 -5.59 7.14 -11.17
N ASN A 146 -4.93 8.30 -11.26
CA ASN A 146 -5.18 9.45 -10.38
C ASN A 146 -6.10 10.52 -11.01
N SER A 147 -6.50 10.32 -12.27
CA SER A 147 -7.30 11.29 -13.03
C SER A 147 -8.75 10.85 -13.20
N GLU A 148 -8.95 9.53 -13.32
CA GLU A 148 -10.25 8.89 -13.51
C GLU A 148 -10.73 8.18 -12.23
N PRO A 149 -12.03 7.92 -12.08
CA PRO A 149 -12.54 7.08 -11.00
C PRO A 149 -11.93 5.69 -11.10
N ASP A 150 -11.20 5.30 -10.06
CA ASP A 150 -10.47 4.03 -9.99
C ASP A 150 -10.89 3.30 -8.71
N PRO A 151 -11.60 2.16 -8.81
CA PRO A 151 -12.14 1.45 -7.67
C PRO A 151 -11.05 0.84 -6.78
N ASP A 152 -9.91 0.44 -7.34
CA ASP A 152 -8.79 -0.10 -6.57
C ASP A 152 -8.14 1.01 -5.74
N LEU A 153 -8.02 2.21 -6.32
CA LEU A 153 -7.55 3.38 -5.60
C LEU A 153 -8.51 3.80 -4.48
N ASP A 154 -9.82 3.76 -4.72
CA ASP A 154 -10.84 4.05 -3.70
C ASP A 154 -10.80 3.04 -2.55
N LEU A 155 -10.56 1.75 -2.86
CA LEU A 155 -10.36 0.70 -1.87
C LEU A 155 -9.10 0.96 -1.03
N ILE A 156 -7.98 1.28 -1.66
CA ILE A 156 -6.72 1.59 -0.96
C ILE A 156 -6.90 2.78 -0.02
N ILE A 157 -7.54 3.86 -0.48
CA ILE A 157 -7.82 5.04 0.35
C ILE A 157 -8.73 4.66 1.53
N SER A 158 -9.77 3.87 1.27
CA SER A 158 -10.70 3.41 2.32
C SER A 158 -9.98 2.56 3.38
N LEU A 159 -9.07 1.67 2.95
CA LEU A 159 -8.25 0.84 3.84
C LEU A 159 -7.26 1.69 4.65
N LEU A 160 -6.64 2.71 4.04
CA LEU A 160 -5.77 3.64 4.76
C LEU A 160 -6.52 4.42 5.83
N VAL A 161 -7.71 4.91 5.53
CA VAL A 161 -8.55 5.60 6.51
C VAL A 161 -8.91 4.64 7.64
N TYR A 162 -9.28 3.39 7.32
CA TYR A 162 -9.57 2.37 8.31
C TYR A 162 -8.38 2.04 9.23
N GLY A 163 -7.18 1.94 8.66
CA GLY A 163 -5.94 1.66 9.40
C GLY A 163 -5.50 2.84 10.27
N LEU A 164 -5.26 3.99 9.64
CA LEU A 164 -4.63 5.14 10.27
C LEU A 164 -5.53 5.88 11.27
N PHE A 165 -6.86 5.78 11.11
CA PHE A 165 -7.83 6.43 12.00
C PHE A 165 -8.52 5.45 12.97
N SER A 166 -7.85 4.35 13.33
CA SER A 166 -8.38 3.38 14.31
C SER A 166 -8.75 4.00 15.68
N ASP A 167 -8.38 5.26 15.95
CA ASP A 167 -8.70 5.97 17.19
C ASP A 167 -9.81 7.04 17.07
N PHE A 168 -10.26 7.47 15.88
CA PHE A 168 -11.27 8.54 15.77
C PHE A 168 -12.32 8.34 14.65
N PHE A 169 -13.59 8.36 15.08
CA PHE A 169 -14.85 8.55 14.34
C PHE A 169 -14.73 9.09 12.89
N CYS A 170 -14.94 8.23 11.88
CA CYS A 170 -15.73 8.51 10.66
C CYS A 170 -15.86 7.25 9.77
N VAL A 171 -16.42 6.14 10.29
CA VAL A 171 -16.47 4.86 9.55
C VAL A 171 -17.84 4.58 8.90
N THR A 172 -18.81 5.49 9.06
CA THR A 172 -20.19 5.25 8.56
C THR A 172 -20.28 5.29 7.04
N PHE A 173 -19.41 6.03 6.33
CA PHE A 173 -19.43 6.11 4.86
C PHE A 173 -18.62 4.98 4.18
N ALA A 174 -17.48 4.59 4.77
CA ALA A 174 -16.65 3.50 4.25
C ALA A 174 -17.30 2.12 4.43
N ILE A 175 -17.98 1.88 5.56
CA ILE A 175 -18.74 0.63 5.77
C ILE A 175 -19.98 0.57 4.86
N TYR A 176 -20.60 1.69 4.49
CA TYR A 176 -21.77 1.67 3.61
C TYR A 176 -21.41 1.26 2.18
N SER A 177 -20.26 1.72 1.65
CA SER A 177 -19.78 1.26 0.34
C SER A 177 -19.28 -0.18 0.36
N LEU A 178 -18.62 -0.62 1.44
CA LEU A 178 -18.26 -2.03 1.63
C LEU A 178 -19.51 -2.92 1.75
N LYS A 179 -20.53 -2.55 2.55
CA LYS A 179 -21.77 -3.34 2.71
C LYS A 179 -22.56 -3.53 1.41
N GLN A 180 -22.52 -2.59 0.47
CA GLN A 180 -23.19 -2.77 -0.84
C GLN A 180 -22.40 -3.70 -1.78
N LEU A 181 -21.08 -3.83 -1.62
CA LEU A 181 -20.24 -4.75 -2.40
C LEU A 181 -20.10 -6.14 -1.74
N THR A 182 -20.36 -6.30 -0.43
CA THR A 182 -19.93 -7.47 0.35
C THR A 182 -21.02 -8.46 0.78
N HIS A 183 -22.20 -8.50 0.16
CA HIS A 183 -23.17 -9.57 0.50
C HIS A 183 -22.88 -10.91 -0.18
N SER A 184 -22.05 -10.95 -1.23
CA SER A 184 -21.69 -12.20 -1.94
C SER A 184 -20.22 -12.59 -1.78
N TRP A 185 -19.30 -11.62 -1.72
CA TRP A 185 -17.86 -11.88 -1.82
C TRP A 185 -17.15 -12.32 -0.53
N VAL A 186 -17.67 -11.96 0.65
CA VAL A 186 -17.05 -12.35 1.93
C VAL A 186 -17.11 -13.86 2.16
N ILE A 187 -18.16 -14.51 1.67
CA ILE A 187 -18.29 -15.98 1.71
C ILE A 187 -17.28 -16.62 0.74
N THR A 188 -17.13 -16.06 -0.47
CA THR A 188 -16.22 -16.60 -1.50
C THR A 188 -14.74 -16.38 -1.18
N ILE A 189 -14.35 -15.29 -0.50
CA ILE A 189 -12.96 -15.04 -0.10
C ILE A 189 -12.56 -15.92 1.10
N GLY A 190 -13.49 -16.16 2.04
CA GLY A 190 -13.32 -17.18 3.07
C GLY A 190 -13.13 -18.58 2.46
N GLU A 191 -13.95 -18.96 1.48
CA GLU A 191 -13.80 -20.23 0.78
C GLU A 191 -12.52 -20.32 -0.07
N ARG A 192 -12.08 -19.24 -0.75
CA ARG A 192 -10.86 -19.27 -1.58
C ARG A 192 -9.56 -19.24 -0.79
N LEU A 193 -9.53 -18.58 0.38
CA LEU A 193 -8.34 -18.58 1.25
C LEU A 193 -8.23 -19.87 2.09
N PHE A 194 -9.34 -20.55 2.40
CA PHE A 194 -9.33 -21.75 3.25
C PHE A 194 -9.52 -23.09 2.51
N LEU A 195 -10.08 -23.14 1.28
CA LEU A 195 -10.31 -24.42 0.57
C LEU A 195 -9.27 -24.78 -0.50
N ASN A 196 -8.41 -23.85 -0.92
CA ASN A 196 -7.41 -24.10 -1.98
C ASN A 196 -5.95 -24.13 -1.48
N ALA A 197 -5.72 -24.18 -0.17
CA ALA A 197 -4.42 -24.60 0.34
C ALA A 197 -4.26 -26.12 0.13
N PRO A 198 -3.29 -26.61 -0.65
CA PRO A 198 -2.99 -28.04 -0.74
C PRO A 198 -2.36 -28.48 0.59
N GLY A 199 -3.21 -28.85 1.53
CA GLY A 199 -2.83 -29.24 2.88
C GLY A 199 -3.82 -28.69 3.89
N GLY A 200 -4.89 -29.46 4.14
CA GLY A 200 -5.82 -29.16 5.22
C GLY A 200 -5.08 -29.09 6.55
N PHE A 201 -5.21 -27.95 7.23
CA PHE A 201 -4.67 -27.74 8.57
C PHE A 201 -5.51 -28.54 9.57
N LYS A 202 -4.95 -29.66 10.04
CA LYS A 202 -5.26 -30.23 11.35
C LYS A 202 -4.32 -29.65 12.38
#